data_AF-Q99PT6-F1
#
_entry.id   AF-Q99PT6-F1
#
_cell.length_a   1.000
_cell.length_b   1.000
_cell.length_c   1.000
_cell.angle_alpha   90.00
_cell.angle_beta   90.00
_cell.angle_gamma   90.00
#
_symmetry.space_group_name_H-M   'P 1'
#
loop_
_entity.id
_entity.type
_entity.pdbx_description
1 polymer ?
#
loop_
_entity_poly.entity_id
_entity_poly.type
_entity_poly.pdbx_seq_one_letter_code
_entity_poly.pdbx_strand_id
1 'polypeptide(L)'
;KATCFAYGQTGSGKTHTMGGDLSGKSQNTSKGIYTMVSRDVFLLKNQSPYWNLNLEVYVTFFVIYNGKVFDLLNKQAKLYVLEDSRQQVQAVGLQEYLATCADDVVKMINMGRACRTSGQTFANSNSSCSHACFQILLRAQGRLHGKFSLVDLAW
;
A
#
# COMPACT_ATOMS: atom_id res chain seq x y z
N LYS A 1 -7.54 -12.80 5.52
CA LYS A 1 -6.38 -11.85 5.48
C LYS A 1 -5.32 -12.46 4.57
N ALA A 2 -4.65 -11.69 3.72
CA ALA A 2 -3.57 -12.15 2.86
C ALA A 2 -2.38 -11.17 2.92
N THR A 3 -1.17 -11.65 2.66
CA THR A 3 0.02 -10.79 2.57
C THR A 3 0.98 -11.33 1.53
N CYS A 4 1.49 -10.45 0.67
CA CYS A 4 2.51 -10.76 -0.33
C CYS A 4 3.76 -9.93 -0.05
N PHE A 5 4.92 -10.57 -0.09
CA PHE A 5 6.21 -9.93 0.14
C PHE A 5 7.05 -9.96 -1.12
N ALA A 6 7.66 -8.83 -1.46
CA ALA A 6 8.80 -8.77 -2.35
C ALA A 6 10.08 -8.76 -1.51
N TYR A 7 10.86 -9.83 -1.62
CA TYR A 7 12.12 -10.03 -0.90
C TYR A 7 13.26 -10.34 -1.88
N GLY A 8 14.47 -9.90 -1.54
CA GLY A 8 15.66 -10.03 -2.39
C GLY A 8 16.68 -8.92 -2.13
N GLN A 9 17.89 -9.07 -2.65
CA GLN A 9 18.98 -8.11 -2.48
C GLN A 9 18.66 -6.71 -3.04
N THR A 10 19.40 -5.68 -2.60
CA THR A 10 19.33 -4.34 -3.23
C THR A 10 19.56 -4.45 -4.75
N GLY A 11 18.75 -3.74 -5.53
CA GLY A 11 18.84 -3.75 -7.00
C GLY A 11 18.16 -4.94 -7.69
N SER A 12 17.60 -5.91 -6.96
CA SER A 12 16.94 -7.09 -7.56
C SER A 12 15.55 -6.84 -8.18
N GLY A 13 15.11 -5.58 -8.29
CA GLY A 13 13.83 -5.23 -8.92
C GLY A 13 12.57 -5.34 -8.05
N LYS A 14 12.68 -5.41 -6.72
CA LYS A 14 11.52 -5.49 -5.79
C LYS A 14 10.52 -4.35 -5.98
N THR A 15 10.98 -3.11 -5.82
CA THR A 15 10.14 -1.91 -5.96
C THR A 15 9.62 -1.76 -7.39
N HIS A 16 10.40 -2.16 -8.40
CA HIS A 16 9.95 -2.20 -9.79
C HIS A 16 8.78 -3.18 -9.98
N THR A 17 8.87 -4.37 -9.39
CA THR A 17 7.80 -5.38 -9.47
C THR A 17 6.55 -4.93 -8.71
N MET A 18 6.71 -4.40 -7.49
CA MET A 18 5.59 -3.99 -6.65
C MET A 18 4.90 -2.71 -7.16
N GLY A 19 5.69 -1.68 -7.46
CA GLY A 19 5.21 -0.36 -7.86
C GLY A 19 5.03 -0.16 -9.37
N GLY A 20 5.65 -0.99 -10.21
CA GLY A 20 5.71 -0.79 -11.66
C GLY A 20 6.97 -0.05 -12.11
N ASP A 21 7.04 0.24 -13.40
CA ASP A 21 8.24 0.79 -14.02
C ASP A 21 8.63 2.14 -13.42
N LEU A 22 9.89 2.22 -13.00
CA LEU A 22 10.53 3.37 -12.37
C LEU A 22 11.42 4.15 -13.36
N SER A 23 11.61 3.64 -14.57
CA SER A 23 12.60 4.13 -15.53
C SER A 23 11.99 5.06 -16.58
N GLY A 24 12.70 6.17 -16.86
CA GLY A 24 12.36 7.11 -17.93
C GLY A 24 11.32 8.20 -17.60
N LYS A 25 10.98 9.01 -18.61
CA LYS A 25 10.04 10.14 -18.51
C LYS A 25 8.56 9.71 -18.34
N SER A 26 8.26 8.41 -18.43
CA SER A 26 6.91 7.86 -18.30
C SER A 26 6.89 6.77 -17.23
N GLN A 27 6.69 7.17 -15.98
CA GLN A 27 6.50 6.25 -14.85
C GLN A 27 5.23 5.42 -15.10
N ASN A 28 5.38 4.10 -15.35
CA ASN A 28 4.24 3.25 -15.67
C ASN A 28 3.79 2.40 -14.47
N THR A 29 3.05 3.04 -13.57
CA THR A 29 2.43 2.39 -12.40
C THR A 29 1.40 1.32 -12.79
N SER A 30 0.90 1.32 -14.04
CA SER A 30 -0.13 0.38 -14.49
C SER A 30 0.34 -1.07 -14.57
N LYS A 31 1.66 -1.31 -14.61
CA LYS A 31 2.28 -2.64 -14.65
C LYS A 31 2.74 -3.16 -13.28
N GLY A 32 2.56 -2.39 -12.21
CA GLY A 32 2.95 -2.81 -10.86
C GLY A 32 1.92 -3.71 -10.19
N ILE A 33 2.36 -4.61 -9.31
CA ILE A 33 1.48 -5.51 -8.53
C ILE A 33 0.40 -4.72 -7.78
N TYR A 34 0.71 -3.55 -7.21
CA TYR A 34 -0.29 -2.72 -6.51
C TYR A 34 -1.49 -2.39 -7.42
N THR A 35 -1.23 -1.99 -8.66
CA THR A 35 -2.27 -1.63 -9.62
C THR A 35 -3.00 -2.84 -10.16
N MET A 36 -2.27 -3.91 -10.51
CA MET A 36 -2.87 -5.14 -11.04
C MET A 36 -3.84 -5.76 -10.02
N VAL A 37 -3.40 -5.92 -8.77
CA VAL A 37 -4.26 -6.44 -7.69
C VAL A 37 -5.47 -5.53 -7.47
N SER A 38 -5.29 -4.21 -7.51
CA SER A 38 -6.42 -3.27 -7.35
C SER A 38 -7.46 -3.43 -8.45
N ARG A 39 -7.04 -3.58 -9.70
CA ARG A 39 -7.95 -3.85 -10.83
C ARG A 39 -8.71 -5.16 -10.63
N ASP A 40 -8.00 -6.22 -10.24
CA ASP A 40 -8.61 -7.52 -9.99
C ASP A 40 -9.63 -7.45 -8.84
N VAL A 41 -9.33 -6.72 -7.76
CA VAL A 41 -10.27 -6.50 -6.65
C VAL A 41 -11.54 -5.81 -7.14
N PHE A 42 -11.42 -4.75 -7.94
CA PHE A 42 -12.60 -4.05 -8.49
C PHE A 42 -13.39 -4.91 -9.48
N LEU A 43 -12.72 -5.76 -10.26
CA LEU A 43 -13.36 -6.71 -11.15
C LEU A 43 -14.13 -7.78 -10.35
N LEU A 44 -13.46 -8.45 -9.41
CA LEU A 44 -13.99 -9.57 -8.64
C LEU A 44 -15.12 -9.14 -7.70
N LYS A 45 -15.03 -7.96 -7.06
CA LYS A 45 -16.10 -7.51 -6.15
C LYS A 45 -17.45 -7.33 -6.84
N ASN A 46 -17.44 -7.07 -8.14
CA ASN A 46 -18.63 -6.87 -8.96
C ASN A 46 -19.13 -8.18 -9.62
N GLN A 47 -18.48 -9.33 -9.37
CA GLN A 47 -18.83 -10.63 -9.93
C GLN A 47 -19.46 -11.55 -8.87
N SER A 48 -20.13 -12.62 -9.31
CA SER A 48 -20.61 -13.67 -8.42
C SER A 48 -19.43 -14.44 -7.79
N PRO A 49 -19.49 -14.79 -6.49
CA PRO A 49 -20.58 -14.60 -5.53
C PRO A 49 -20.54 -13.26 -4.76
N TYR A 50 -19.60 -12.37 -5.06
CA TYR A 50 -19.27 -11.21 -4.24
C TYR A 50 -20.14 -9.98 -4.45
N TRP A 51 -20.82 -9.85 -5.59
CA TRP A 51 -21.59 -8.65 -5.94
C TRP A 51 -22.64 -8.24 -4.89
N ASN A 52 -23.26 -9.22 -4.22
CA ASN A 52 -24.26 -9.00 -3.16
C ASN A 52 -23.68 -8.55 -1.81
N LEU A 53 -22.36 -8.58 -1.65
CA LEU A 53 -21.72 -8.25 -0.37
C LEU A 53 -21.59 -6.75 -0.14
N ASN A 54 -21.89 -5.91 -1.14
CA ASN A 54 -21.79 -4.44 -1.07
C ASN A 54 -20.45 -3.98 -0.50
N LEU A 55 -19.35 -4.53 -1.04
CA LEU A 55 -18.00 -4.28 -0.55
C LEU A 55 -17.49 -2.90 -0.97
N GLU A 56 -17.10 -2.13 0.03
CA GLU A 56 -16.35 -0.88 -0.13
C GLU A 56 -14.84 -1.18 -0.11
N VAL A 57 -14.10 -0.54 -1.01
CA VAL A 57 -12.65 -0.71 -1.12
C VAL A 57 -11.97 0.49 -0.50
N TYR A 58 -11.17 0.25 0.52
CA TYR A 58 -10.30 1.24 1.15
C TYR A 58 -8.84 0.89 0.90
N VAL A 59 -7.97 1.89 0.89
CA VAL A 59 -6.53 1.67 0.80
C VAL A 59 -5.78 2.45 1.87
N THR A 60 -4.63 1.91 2.27
CA THR A 60 -3.64 2.60 3.09
C THR A 60 -2.27 2.45 2.43
N PHE A 61 -1.39 3.41 2.66
CA PHE A 61 0.00 3.29 2.22
C PHE A 61 0.92 3.89 3.26
N PHE A 62 1.82 3.08 3.82
CA PHE A 62 2.77 3.55 4.81
C PHE A 62 4.16 2.96 4.59
N VAL A 63 5.15 3.60 5.21
CA VAL A 63 6.55 3.18 5.19
C VAL A 63 7.04 2.94 6.61
N ILE A 64 7.87 1.91 6.78
CA ILE A 64 8.64 1.64 7.97
C ILE A 64 10.08 2.04 7.70
N TYR A 65 10.58 3.02 8.44
CA TYR A 65 11.94 3.54 8.32
C TYR A 65 12.54 3.68 9.72
N ASN A 66 13.69 3.05 9.94
CA ASN A 66 14.41 3.07 11.22
C ASN A 66 13.49 2.78 12.43
N GLY A 67 12.71 1.70 12.34
CA GLY A 67 11.76 1.27 13.37
C GLY A 67 10.53 2.18 13.57
N LYS A 68 10.36 3.24 12.79
CA LYS A 68 9.24 4.18 12.86
C LYS A 68 8.33 4.01 11.66
N VAL A 69 7.02 4.24 11.86
CA VAL A 69 6.00 4.12 10.82
C VAL A 69 5.53 5.50 10.40
N PHE A 70 5.39 5.73 9.09
CA PHE A 70 4.92 7.00 8.52
C PHE A 70 3.86 6.76 7.45
N ASP A 71 2.78 7.53 7.51
CA ASP A 71 1.68 7.48 6.54
C ASP A 71 2.05 8.23 5.25
N LEU A 72 2.15 7.50 4.14
CA LEU A 72 2.54 8.07 2.83
C LEU A 72 1.39 8.79 2.12
N LEU A 73 0.13 8.56 2.53
CA LEU A 73 -1.03 9.26 1.98
C LEU A 73 -1.38 10.51 2.80
N ASN A 74 -0.86 10.59 4.03
CA ASN A 74 -1.03 11.73 4.91
C ASN A 74 0.30 12.45 5.21
N LYS A 75 0.99 12.92 4.16
CA LYS A 75 2.18 13.81 4.26
C LYS A 75 3.28 13.29 5.21
N GLN A 76 3.54 11.98 5.24
CA GLN A 76 4.50 11.34 6.16
C GLN A 76 4.18 11.55 7.64
N ALA A 77 2.89 11.65 8.00
CA ALA A 77 2.48 11.71 9.40
C ALA A 77 3.04 10.49 10.15
N LYS A 78 3.77 10.74 11.24
CA LYS A 78 4.34 9.69 12.08
C LYS A 78 3.21 8.97 12.81
N LEU A 79 3.22 7.64 12.75
CA LEU A 79 2.23 6.78 13.38
C LEU A 79 2.80 6.08 14.61
N TYR A 80 1.92 5.77 15.57
CA TYR A 80 2.26 4.98 16.74
C TYR A 80 1.78 3.54 16.54
N VAL A 81 2.67 2.58 16.79
CA VAL A 81 2.34 1.16 16.74
C VAL A 81 2.03 0.70 18.14
N LEU A 82 0.77 0.36 18.41
CA LEU A 82 0.29 -0.09 19.72
C LEU A 82 -0.35 -1.47 19.58
N GLU A 83 -0.34 -2.23 20.66
CA GLU A 83 -1.02 -3.52 20.76
C GLU A 83 -2.26 -3.36 21.65
N ASP A 84 -3.41 -3.85 21.18
CA ASP A 84 -4.65 -3.80 21.97
C ASP A 84 -4.78 -4.99 22.94
N SER A 85 -5.83 -4.99 23.76
CA SER A 85 -6.09 -6.07 24.73
C SER A 85 -6.39 -7.44 24.10
N ARG A 86 -6.53 -7.50 22.78
CA ARG A 86 -6.72 -8.73 22.00
C ARG A 86 -5.46 -9.15 21.25
N GLN A 87 -4.31 -8.61 21.64
CA GLN A 87 -3.01 -8.86 21.00
C GLN A 87 -3.00 -8.51 19.51
N GLN A 88 -3.81 -7.53 19.08
CA GLN A 88 -3.78 -7.02 17.72
C GLN A 88 -2.94 -5.74 17.67
N VAL A 89 -1.89 -5.78 16.87
CA VAL A 89 -1.04 -4.63 16.58
C VAL A 89 -1.75 -3.69 15.60
N GLN A 90 -1.83 -2.41 15.96
CA GLN A 90 -2.48 -1.36 15.19
C GLN A 90 -1.56 -0.15 15.01
N ALA A 91 -1.51 0.39 13.80
CA ALA A 91 -0.88 1.67 13.52
C ALA A 91 -1.91 2.79 13.77
N VAL A 92 -1.85 3.40 14.96
CA VAL A 92 -2.79 4.43 15.40
C VAL A 92 -2.62 5.68 14.54
N GLY A 93 -3.73 6.17 14.00
CA GLY A 93 -3.79 7.35 13.15
C GLY A 93 -3.57 7.08 11.65
N LEU A 94 -3.33 5.83 11.24
CA LEU A 94 -3.23 5.45 9.82
C LEU A 94 -4.53 5.78 9.10
N GLN A 95 -4.45 6.56 8.02
CA GLN A 95 -5.63 6.98 7.27
C GLN A 95 -6.03 5.91 6.24
N GLU A 96 -7.31 5.52 6.28
CA GLU A 96 -7.94 4.68 5.26
C GLU A 96 -8.69 5.56 4.25
N TYR A 97 -8.33 5.44 2.97
CA TYR A 97 -8.94 6.22 1.91
C TYR A 97 -9.87 5.35 1.08
N LEU A 98 -11.12 5.78 0.93
CA LEU A 98 -12.10 5.12 0.06
C LEU A 98 -11.69 5.26 -1.40
N ALA A 99 -11.66 4.14 -2.13
CA ALA A 99 -11.48 4.09 -3.56
C ALA A 99 -12.76 3.59 -4.23
N THR A 100 -13.26 4.33 -5.23
CA THR A 100 -14.49 3.96 -5.94
C THR A 100 -14.19 3.19 -7.23
N CYS A 101 -12.98 3.35 -7.77
CA CYS A 101 -12.49 2.62 -8.93
C CYS A 101 -10.98 2.37 -8.85
N ALA A 102 -10.46 1.56 -9.79
CA ALA A 102 -9.02 1.25 -9.84
C ALA A 102 -8.15 2.50 -10.08
N ASP A 103 -8.65 3.50 -10.82
CA ASP A 103 -7.90 4.72 -11.10
C ASP A 103 -7.71 5.59 -9.85
N ASP A 104 -8.65 5.59 -8.91
CA ASP A 104 -8.48 6.24 -7.62
C ASP A 104 -7.31 5.62 -6.85
N VAL A 105 -7.20 4.30 -6.89
CA VAL A 105 -6.07 3.58 -6.27
C VAL A 105 -4.75 3.94 -6.95
N VAL A 106 -4.72 4.02 -8.28
CA VAL A 106 -3.52 4.44 -9.03
C VAL A 106 -3.07 5.85 -8.62
N LYS A 107 -4.00 6.80 -8.44
CA LYS A 107 -3.69 8.14 -7.94
C LYS A 107 -3.06 8.08 -6.55
N MET A 108 -3.60 7.27 -5.63
CA MET A 108 -3.06 7.12 -4.28
C MET A 108 -1.69 6.43 -4.26
N ILE A 109 -1.46 5.42 -5.11
CA ILE A 109 -0.15 4.80 -5.28
C ILE A 109 0.87 5.85 -5.75
N ASN A 110 0.52 6.67 -6.75
CA ASN A 110 1.41 7.71 -7.26
C ASN A 110 1.71 8.78 -6.19
N MET A 111 0.70 9.21 -5.43
CA MET A 111 0.85 10.13 -4.31
C MET A 111 1.80 9.56 -3.25
N GLY A 112 1.57 8.34 -2.78
CA GLY A 112 2.40 7.71 -1.75
C GLY A 112 3.83 7.44 -2.23
N ARG A 113 4.01 7.11 -3.52
CA ARG A 113 5.34 6.97 -4.15
C ARG A 113 6.09 8.30 -4.16
N ALA A 114 5.47 9.37 -4.65
CA ALA A 114 6.07 10.70 -4.65
C ALA A 114 6.46 11.12 -3.23
N CYS A 115 5.58 10.87 -2.27
CA CYS A 115 5.84 11.11 -0.85
C CYS A 115 7.05 10.31 -0.35
N ARG A 116 7.15 9.02 -0.66
CA ARG A 116 8.28 8.15 -0.27
C ARG A 116 9.61 8.66 -0.85
N THR A 117 9.64 9.04 -2.13
CA THR A 117 10.84 9.58 -2.79
C THR A 117 11.29 10.89 -2.14
N SER A 118 10.37 11.81 -1.87
CA SER A 118 10.69 13.09 -1.21
C SER A 118 11.23 12.90 0.22
N GLY A 119 10.77 11.88 0.93
CA GLY A 119 11.32 11.50 2.25
C GLY A 119 12.74 10.96 2.16
N GLN A 120 13.05 10.19 1.11
CA GLN A 120 14.40 9.67 0.87
C GLN A 120 15.41 10.77 0.53
N THR A 121 15.00 11.82 -0.19
CA THR A 121 15.89 12.98 -0.44
C THR A 121 16.32 13.72 0.83
N PHE A 122 15.57 13.61 1.94
CA PHE A 122 15.95 14.21 3.23
C PHE A 122 16.83 13.31 4.11
N ALA A 123 16.92 11.99 3.85
CA ALA A 123 17.50 11.03 4.79
C ALA A 123 18.36 9.90 4.13
N ASN A 124 19.03 10.20 3.02
CA ASN A 124 19.75 9.31 2.09
C ASN A 124 18.88 8.69 0.99
N SER A 125 19.39 8.82 -0.25
CA SER A 125 18.73 8.51 -1.53
C SER A 125 18.51 7.01 -1.82
N ASN A 126 18.71 6.12 -0.85
CA ASN A 126 18.67 4.68 -1.10
C ASN A 126 17.29 4.10 -0.79
N SER A 127 16.58 3.65 -1.83
CA SER A 127 15.33 2.89 -1.73
C SER A 127 15.46 1.62 -0.88
N SER A 128 16.69 1.16 -0.62
CA SER A 128 17.03 0.03 0.24
C SER A 128 16.81 0.25 1.73
N CYS A 129 16.58 1.47 2.23
CA CYS A 129 16.58 1.73 3.68
C CYS A 129 15.19 1.76 4.34
N SER A 130 14.11 1.54 3.57
CA SER A 130 12.73 1.65 4.07
C SER A 130 11.80 0.58 3.50
N HIS A 131 11.03 -0.10 4.36
CA HIS A 131 10.02 -1.08 3.93
C HIS A 131 8.71 -0.35 3.63
N ALA A 132 8.09 -0.60 2.48
CA ALA A 132 6.79 -0.03 2.16
C ALA A 132 5.69 -1.08 2.24
N CYS A 133 4.53 -0.69 2.75
CA CYS A 133 3.36 -1.54 2.88
C CYS A 133 2.14 -0.82 2.32
N PHE A 134 1.63 -1.33 1.21
CA PHE A 134 0.37 -0.90 0.62
C PHE A 134 -0.71 -1.90 1.02
N GLN A 135 -1.83 -1.43 1.56
CA GLN A 135 -2.93 -2.31 1.97
C GLN A 135 -4.19 -1.99 1.19
N ILE A 136 -4.90 -3.04 0.80
CA ILE A 136 -6.27 -2.97 0.30
C ILE A 136 -7.16 -3.59 1.38
N LEU A 137 -8.16 -2.84 1.82
CA LEU A 137 -9.14 -3.26 2.81
C LEU A 137 -10.52 -3.33 2.15
N LEU A 138 -11.22 -4.43 2.38
CA LEU A 138 -12.61 -4.60 1.98
C LEU A 138 -13.47 -4.44 3.22
N ARG A 139 -14.44 -3.52 3.15
CA ARG A 139 -15.42 -3.31 4.22
C ARG A 139 -16.82 -3.61 3.74
N ALA A 140 -17.62 -4.23 4.60
CA ALA A 140 -19.05 -4.43 4.39
C ALA A 140 -19.76 -3.78 5.57
N GLN A 141 -20.61 -2.77 5.32
CA GLN A 141 -21.35 -2.06 6.36
C GLN A 141 -20.45 -1.57 7.51
N GLY A 142 -19.30 -0.97 7.16
CA GLY A 142 -18.31 -0.46 8.11
C GLY A 142 -17.41 -1.52 8.77
N ARG A 143 -17.72 -2.82 8.64
CA ARG A 143 -16.93 -3.90 9.25
C ARG A 143 -15.87 -4.40 8.28
N LEU A 144 -14.66 -4.67 8.78
CA LEU A 144 -13.58 -5.22 7.99
C LEU A 144 -13.92 -6.65 7.53
N HIS A 145 -14.10 -6.83 6.23
CA HIS A 145 -14.37 -8.11 5.59
C HIS A 145 -13.08 -8.80 5.14
N GLY A 146 -12.15 -8.03 4.57
CA GLY A 146 -10.90 -8.55 4.03
C GLY A 146 -9.77 -7.53 4.11
N LYS A 147 -8.53 -8.01 4.19
CA LYS A 147 -7.33 -7.19 4.11
C LYS A 147 -6.25 -7.93 3.33
N PHE A 148 -5.68 -7.25 2.34
CA PHE A 148 -4.53 -7.71 1.58
C PHE A 148 -3.39 -6.70 1.73
N SER A 149 -2.29 -7.12 2.34
CA SER A 149 -1.08 -6.31 2.48
C SER A 149 -0.05 -6.69 1.41
N LEU A 150 0.46 -5.72 0.67
CA LEU A 150 1.49 -5.86 -0.35
C LEU A 150 2.75 -5.14 0.15
N VAL A 151 3.80 -5.91 0.45
CA VAL A 151 4.98 -5.44 1.20
C VAL A 151 6.23 -5.46 0.33
N ASP A 152 6.81 -4.28 0.09
CA ASP A 152 8.10 -4.08 -0.57
C ASP A 152 9.19 -3.94 0.49
N LEU A 153 9.98 -4.99 0.70
CA LEU A 153 10.99 -5.01 1.77
C LEU A 153 12.27 -4.29 1.35
N ALA A 154 12.77 -3.46 2.25
CA ALA A 154 14.16 -2.99 2.28
C ALA A 154 15.12 -4.08 2.79
N TRP A 155 16.42 -3.89 2.54
CA TRP A 155 17.51 -4.73 3.03
C TRP A 155 18.34 -3.96 4.04
#